data_AF-A0A0T0MG98-F1
#
_entry.id   AF-A0A0T0MG98-F1
#
_cell.length_a   1.000
_cell.length_b   1.000
_cell.length_c   1.000
_cell.angle_alpha   90.00
_cell.angle_beta   90.00
_cell.angle_gamma   90.00
#
_symmetry.space_group_name_H-M   'P 1'
#
loop_
_entity.id
_entity.type
_entity.pdbx_description
1 polymer ?
#
loop_
_entity_poly.entity_id
_entity_poly.type
_entity_poly.pdbx_seq_one_letter_code
_entity_poly.pdbx_strand_id
1 'polypeptide(L)'
;MIATVLDAAVSDEPWLVIVATLGPLVAAIGAIGALIIGIQTVRQRTAADAQTQWWARVQWAAGLALEADESKRSVGFDALALLASSPLAGPDDAAFLAGLSFDVLGEVRDRGVVDDVDFVPVGDEPFVRTSDARPVVEVTRSEVSAAKLRVVADRGRGRATPPWIARLAATASGS
;
A
#
# COMPACT_ATOMS: atom_id res chain seq x y z
N MET A 1 -7.76 -11.11 -91.97
CA MET A 1 -8.98 -10.43 -91.50
C MET A 1 -9.87 -11.54 -90.96
N ILE A 2 -9.93 -11.82 -89.65
CA ILE A 2 -10.41 -10.95 -88.56
C ILE A 2 -9.63 -11.27 -87.26
N ALA A 3 -9.59 -10.26 -86.41
CA ALA A 3 -8.71 -10.04 -85.27
C ALA A 3 -8.77 -11.06 -84.14
N THR A 4 -7.58 -11.27 -83.56
CA THR A 4 -7.31 -11.55 -82.16
C THR A 4 -8.12 -10.62 -81.25
N VAL A 5 -8.94 -11.18 -80.38
CA VAL A 5 -9.42 -10.59 -79.13
C VAL A 5 -9.46 -11.81 -78.20
N LEU A 6 -8.47 -12.15 -77.35
CA LEU A 6 -7.77 -11.32 -76.38
C LEU A 6 -8.67 -10.29 -75.71
N ASP A 7 -9.90 -10.70 -75.40
CA ASP A 7 -10.54 -10.22 -74.18
C ASP A 7 -10.00 -11.10 -73.07
N ALA A 8 -8.76 -10.76 -72.67
CA ALA A 8 -8.45 -10.79 -71.27
C ALA A 8 -9.61 -10.07 -70.60
N ALA A 9 -10.46 -10.82 -69.91
CA ALA A 9 -11.31 -10.28 -68.87
C ALA A 9 -10.37 -9.70 -67.80
N VAL A 10 -9.75 -8.57 -68.12
CA VAL A 10 -9.13 -7.65 -67.18
C VAL A 10 -10.32 -7.24 -66.34
N SER A 11 -10.40 -7.86 -65.18
CA SER A 11 -11.44 -7.65 -64.20
C SER A 11 -11.54 -6.15 -63.98
N ASP A 12 -12.70 -5.54 -64.26
CA ASP A 12 -12.83 -4.07 -64.24
C ASP A 12 -12.59 -3.44 -62.85
N GLU A 13 -12.49 -4.24 -61.78
CA GLU A 13 -12.12 -3.75 -60.45
C GLU A 13 -11.11 -4.67 -59.73
N PRO A 14 -9.82 -4.69 -60.16
CA PRO A 14 -8.79 -5.52 -59.54
C PRO A 14 -8.54 -5.14 -58.07
N TRP A 15 -8.89 -3.91 -57.70
CA TRP A 15 -8.80 -3.40 -56.34
C TRP A 15 -9.85 -4.03 -55.40
N LEU A 16 -11.05 -4.39 -55.89
CA LEU A 16 -12.07 -5.08 -55.10
C LEU A 16 -11.60 -6.48 -54.69
N VAL A 17 -10.90 -7.20 -55.56
CA VAL A 17 -10.34 -8.53 -55.24
C VAL A 17 -9.29 -8.43 -54.14
N ILE A 18 -8.44 -7.40 -54.19
CA ILE A 18 -7.43 -7.13 -53.16
C ILE A 18 -8.12 -6.82 -51.81
N VAL A 19 -9.16 -5.98 -51.81
CA VAL A 19 -9.93 -5.65 -50.60
C VAL A 19 -10.69 -6.86 -50.05
N ALA A 20 -11.31 -7.69 -50.89
CA ALA A 20 -12.02 -8.89 -50.46
C ALA A 20 -11.07 -9.95 -49.88
N THR A 21 -9.85 -10.03 -50.41
CA THR A 21 -8.83 -10.99 -49.93
C THR A 21 -8.13 -10.50 -48.65
N LEU A 22 -7.86 -9.20 -48.54
CA LEU A 22 -7.18 -8.61 -47.37
C LEU A 22 -8.15 -8.15 -46.28
N GLY A 23 -9.43 -7.94 -46.60
CA GLY A 23 -10.46 -7.46 -45.68
C GLY A 23 -10.59 -8.31 -44.41
N PRO A 24 -10.69 -9.65 -44.50
CA PRO A 24 -10.71 -10.52 -43.33
C PRO A 24 -9.44 -10.43 -42.48
N LEU A 25 -8.27 -10.25 -43.10
CA LEU A 25 -7.00 -10.10 -42.38
C LEU A 25 -6.94 -8.76 -41.63
N VAL A 26 -7.36 -7.66 -42.27
CA VAL A 26 -7.46 -6.34 -41.64
C VAL A 26 -8.46 -6.37 -40.48
N ALA A 27 -9.61 -7.01 -40.67
CA ALA A 27 -10.61 -7.20 -39.62
C ALA A 27 -10.04 -8.03 -38.45
N ALA A 28 -9.29 -9.10 -38.73
CA ALA A 28 -8.65 -9.93 -37.71
C ALA A 28 -7.61 -9.15 -36.90
N ILE A 29 -6.77 -8.33 -37.56
CA ILE A 29 -5.81 -7.46 -36.88
C ILE A 29 -6.54 -6.43 -36.00
N GLY A 30 -7.61 -5.82 -36.52
CA GLY A 30 -8.45 -4.89 -35.75
C GLY A 30 -9.06 -5.54 -34.52
N ALA A 31 -9.59 -6.77 -34.65
CA ALA A 31 -10.16 -7.53 -33.54
C ALA A 31 -9.11 -7.90 -32.48
N ILE A 32 -7.90 -8.30 -32.88
CA ILE A 32 -6.79 -8.57 -31.96
C ILE A 32 -6.39 -7.29 -31.22
N GLY A 33 -6.28 -6.16 -31.93
CA GLY A 33 -5.99 -4.87 -31.33
C GLY A 33 -7.03 -4.47 -30.28
N ALA A 34 -8.31 -4.59 -30.63
CA ALA A 34 -9.41 -4.32 -29.71
C ALA A 34 -9.39 -5.24 -28.47
N LEU A 35 -9.07 -6.53 -28.64
CA LEU A 35 -8.95 -7.48 -27.55
C LEU A 35 -7.80 -7.11 -26.60
N ILE A 36 -6.62 -6.77 -27.13
CA ILE A 36 -5.46 -6.35 -26.32
C ILE A 36 -5.79 -5.11 -25.51
N ILE A 37 -6.38 -4.09 -26.15
CA ILE A 37 -6.81 -2.85 -25.47
C ILE A 37 -7.82 -3.18 -24.38
N GLY A 38 -8.84 -4.00 -24.68
CA GLY A 38 -9.84 -4.42 -23.71
C GLY A 38 -9.23 -5.09 -22.46
N ILE A 39 -8.28 -6.01 -22.65
CA ILE A 39 -7.56 -6.66 -21.53
C ILE A 39 -6.78 -5.62 -20.72
N GLN A 40 -6.08 -4.71 -21.37
CA GLN A 40 -5.31 -3.66 -20.68
C GLN A 40 -6.23 -2.73 -19.87
N THR A 41 -7.35 -2.31 -20.44
CA THR A 41 -8.34 -1.47 -19.76
C THR A 41 -8.89 -2.16 -18.51
N VAL A 42 -9.24 -3.46 -18.60
CA VAL A 42 -9.72 -4.21 -17.44
C VAL A 42 -8.64 -4.29 -16.36
N ARG A 43 -7.39 -4.59 -16.72
CA ARG A 43 -6.27 -4.65 -15.76
C ARG A 43 -6.01 -3.30 -15.08
N GLN A 44 -6.02 -2.22 -15.85
CA GLN A 44 -5.87 -0.86 -15.33
C GLN A 44 -6.98 -0.52 -14.35
N ARG A 45 -8.23 -0.85 -14.70
CA ARG A 45 -9.38 -0.61 -13.83
C ARG A 45 -9.30 -1.41 -12.54
N THR A 46 -8.96 -2.70 -12.61
CA THR A 46 -8.80 -3.54 -11.41
C THR A 46 -7.72 -3.01 -10.48
N ALA A 47 -6.59 -2.53 -11.02
CA ALA A 47 -5.53 -1.92 -10.23
C ALA A 47 -5.99 -0.61 -9.57
N ALA A 48 -6.67 0.26 -10.31
CA ALA A 48 -7.21 1.53 -9.79
C ALA A 48 -8.27 1.30 -8.71
N ASP A 49 -9.15 0.32 -8.91
CA ASP A 49 -10.18 -0.05 -7.94
C ASP A 49 -9.56 -0.60 -6.64
N ALA A 50 -8.52 -1.45 -6.76
CA ALA A 50 -7.78 -1.96 -5.61
C ALA A 50 -7.12 -0.83 -4.81
N GLN A 51 -6.50 0.15 -5.49
CA GLN A 51 -5.90 1.31 -4.84
C GLN A 51 -6.95 2.17 -4.12
N THR A 52 -8.11 2.37 -4.76
CA THR A 52 -9.23 3.14 -4.18
C THR A 52 -9.75 2.48 -2.90
N GLN A 53 -9.96 1.16 -2.92
CA GLN A 53 -10.39 0.41 -1.74
C GLN A 53 -9.34 0.43 -0.62
N TRP A 54 -8.07 0.31 -0.98
CA TRP A 54 -6.98 0.42 0.00
C TRP A 54 -6.98 1.79 0.68
N TRP A 55 -7.12 2.88 -0.09
CA TRP A 55 -7.19 4.23 0.48
C TRP A 55 -8.40 4.45 1.39
N ALA A 56 -9.57 3.91 1.03
CA ALA A 56 -10.74 3.95 1.90
C ALA A 56 -10.48 3.27 3.26
N ARG A 57 -9.74 2.16 3.28
CA ARG A 57 -9.32 1.48 4.53
C ARG A 57 -8.31 2.32 5.32
N VAL A 58 -7.39 3.00 4.63
CA VAL A 58 -6.45 3.94 5.27
C VAL A 58 -7.20 5.08 5.95
N GLN A 59 -8.18 5.69 5.28
CA GLN A 59 -8.98 6.77 5.85
C GLN A 59 -9.76 6.33 7.09
N TRP A 60 -10.38 5.15 7.05
CA TRP A 60 -11.06 4.58 8.21
C TRP A 60 -10.10 4.32 9.39
N ALA A 61 -8.95 3.70 9.12
CA ALA A 61 -7.95 3.39 10.14
C ALA A 61 -7.31 4.67 10.73
N ALA A 62 -7.05 5.67 9.88
CA ALA A 62 -6.57 6.99 10.31
C ALA A 62 -7.60 7.73 11.16
N GLY A 63 -8.90 7.65 10.79
CA GLY A 63 -9.98 8.18 11.61
C GLY A 63 -9.98 7.57 13.02
N LEU A 64 -9.85 6.24 13.11
CA LEU A 64 -9.74 5.55 14.40
C LEU A 64 -8.48 5.94 15.18
N ALA A 65 -7.34 6.08 14.51
CA ALA A 65 -6.07 6.46 15.14
C ALA A 65 -6.06 7.89 15.70
N LEU A 66 -7.06 8.72 15.35
CA LEU A 66 -7.23 10.07 15.87
C LEU A 66 -8.33 10.18 16.95
N GLU A 67 -9.03 9.09 17.24
CA GLU A 67 -10.04 9.07 18.29
C GLU A 67 -9.44 9.30 19.67
N ALA A 68 -10.22 9.90 20.58
CA ALA A 68 -9.81 10.11 21.98
C ALA A 68 -9.79 8.80 22.79
N ASP A 69 -10.61 7.82 22.38
CA ASP A 69 -10.71 6.52 23.02
C ASP A 69 -9.45 5.68 22.72
N GLU A 70 -8.73 5.31 23.78
CA GLU A 70 -7.47 4.58 23.71
C GLU A 70 -7.59 3.22 22.98
N SER A 71 -8.71 2.51 23.17
CA SER A 71 -8.93 1.22 22.52
C SER A 71 -9.15 1.41 21.02
N LYS A 72 -9.97 2.39 20.61
CA LYS A 72 -10.15 2.70 19.18
C LYS A 72 -8.86 3.19 18.53
N ARG A 73 -8.10 4.03 19.23
CA ARG A 73 -6.83 4.56 18.76
C ARG A 73 -5.82 3.47 18.46
N SER A 74 -5.65 2.51 19.38
CA SER A 74 -4.76 1.37 19.17
C SER A 74 -5.18 0.51 17.97
N VAL A 75 -6.48 0.22 17.83
CA VAL A 75 -7.01 -0.51 16.67
C VAL A 75 -6.74 0.24 15.35
N GLY A 76 -6.86 1.57 15.36
CA GLY A 76 -6.53 2.42 14.21
C GLY A 76 -5.06 2.26 13.79
N PHE A 77 -4.14 2.39 14.74
CA PHE A 77 -2.71 2.22 14.45
C PHE A 77 -2.33 0.81 14.01
N ASP A 78 -2.93 -0.23 14.60
CA ASP A 78 -2.71 -1.62 14.18
C ASP A 78 -3.22 -1.86 12.75
N ALA A 79 -4.40 -1.32 12.41
CA ALA A 79 -4.94 -1.39 11.06
C ALA A 79 -4.04 -0.64 10.05
N LEU A 80 -3.53 0.54 10.42
CA LEU A 80 -2.57 1.28 9.59
C LEU A 80 -1.27 0.48 9.39
N ALA A 81 -0.77 -0.21 10.42
CA ALA A 81 0.42 -1.04 10.31
C ALA A 81 0.22 -2.20 9.33
N LEU A 82 -0.95 -2.85 9.36
CA LEU A 82 -1.34 -3.86 8.37
C LEU A 82 -1.40 -3.26 6.96
N LEU A 83 -2.03 -2.10 6.80
CA LEU A 83 -2.15 -1.43 5.50
C LEU A 83 -0.80 -0.97 4.94
N ALA A 84 0.14 -0.57 5.79
CA ALA A 84 1.52 -0.22 5.42
C ALA A 84 2.33 -1.43 4.93
N SER A 85 1.96 -2.65 5.34
CA SER A 85 2.58 -3.89 4.85
C SER A 85 1.99 -4.41 3.53
N SER A 86 0.90 -3.78 3.06
CA SER A 86 0.22 -4.17 1.82
C SER A 86 1.11 -3.94 0.60
N PRO A 87 1.06 -4.81 -0.44
CA PRO A 87 1.75 -4.55 -1.71
C PRO A 87 1.21 -3.33 -2.47
N LEU A 88 0.06 -2.78 -2.06
CA LEU A 88 -0.52 -1.56 -2.60
C LEU A 88 0.06 -0.28 -1.96
N ALA A 89 0.78 -0.40 -0.83
CA ALA A 89 1.43 0.74 -0.21
C ALA A 89 2.75 1.01 -0.93
N GLY A 90 2.78 2.11 -1.70
CA GLY A 90 4.02 2.59 -2.31
C GLY A 90 4.98 3.18 -1.26
N PRO A 91 6.22 3.50 -1.66
CA PRO A 91 7.19 4.15 -0.77
C PRO A 91 6.72 5.50 -0.20
N ASP A 92 5.96 6.27 -0.99
CA ASP A 92 5.38 7.56 -0.58
C ASP A 92 4.19 7.36 0.35
N ASP A 93 3.37 6.33 0.12
CA ASP A 93 2.30 5.95 1.04
C ASP A 93 2.87 5.53 2.41
N ALA A 94 3.94 4.73 2.43
CA ALA A 94 4.64 4.38 3.64
C ALA A 94 5.24 5.62 4.35
N ALA A 95 5.67 6.64 3.59
CA ALA A 95 6.09 7.92 4.15
C ALA A 95 4.95 8.64 4.88
N PHE A 96 3.79 8.73 4.23
CA PHE A 96 2.60 9.35 4.77
C PHE A 96 2.13 8.61 6.03
N LEU A 97 2.00 7.28 5.96
CA LEU A 97 1.56 6.43 7.07
C LEU A 97 2.52 6.51 8.26
N ALA A 98 3.83 6.58 8.02
CA ALA A 98 4.79 6.83 9.09
C ALA A 98 4.52 8.16 9.82
N GLY A 99 4.17 9.21 9.07
CA GLY A 99 3.88 10.54 9.62
C GLY A 99 2.74 10.53 10.64
N LEU A 100 1.76 9.64 10.49
CA LEU A 100 0.62 9.52 11.42
C LEU A 100 1.05 9.09 12.84
N SER A 101 2.23 8.48 13.00
CA SER A 101 2.76 8.07 14.30
C SER A 101 3.65 9.13 14.96
N PHE A 102 3.99 10.22 14.28
CA PHE A 102 5.07 11.12 14.73
C PHE A 102 4.72 11.86 16.01
N ASP A 103 3.50 12.37 16.13
CA ASP A 103 3.09 13.14 17.32
C ASP A 103 3.06 12.23 18.55
N VAL A 104 2.43 11.06 18.44
CA VAL A 104 2.37 10.05 19.52
C VAL A 104 3.77 9.61 19.95
N LEU A 105 4.66 9.33 19.00
CA LEU A 105 6.04 8.95 19.33
C LEU A 105 6.87 10.12 19.85
N GLY A 106 6.53 11.36 19.46
CA GLY A 106 7.08 12.59 20.02
C GLY A 106 6.73 12.72 21.50
N GLU A 107 5.47 12.54 21.86
CA GLU A 107 4.99 12.55 23.24
C GLU A 107 5.68 11.48 24.10
N VAL A 108 5.83 10.25 23.58
CA VAL A 108 6.59 9.19 24.26
C VAL A 108 8.05 9.61 24.49
N ARG A 109 8.70 10.20 23.48
CA ARG A 109 10.09 10.65 23.59
C ARG A 109 10.24 11.77 24.63
N ASP A 110 9.31 12.72 24.65
CA ASP A 110 9.33 13.88 25.53
C ASP A 110 9.16 13.48 27.01
N ARG A 111 8.67 12.26 27.29
CA ARG A 111 8.66 11.64 28.63
C ARG A 111 10.02 11.10 29.09
N GLY A 112 11.09 11.32 28.32
CA GLY A 112 12.46 11.03 28.74
C GLY A 112 13.03 9.70 28.20
N VAL A 113 12.59 9.26 27.03
CA VAL A 113 13.15 8.06 26.39
C VAL A 113 14.62 8.26 26.06
N VAL A 114 15.46 7.39 26.64
CA VAL A 114 16.89 7.27 26.38
C VAL A 114 17.22 5.90 25.79
N ASP A 115 18.45 5.71 25.33
CA ASP A 115 18.89 4.50 24.63
C ASP A 115 18.79 3.20 25.44
N ASP A 116 18.58 3.24 26.77
CA ASP A 116 18.43 2.06 27.64
C ASP A 116 17.20 2.16 28.57
N VAL A 117 16.12 2.79 28.11
CA VAL A 117 14.84 2.86 28.84
C VAL A 117 14.07 1.54 28.74
N ASP A 118 13.42 1.16 29.84
CA ASP A 118 12.45 0.06 29.86
C ASP A 118 11.03 0.61 29.70
N PHE A 119 10.25 -0.02 28.81
CA PHE A 119 8.86 0.35 28.56
C PHE A 119 7.93 -0.59 29.34
N VAL A 120 7.04 -0.01 30.15
CA VAL A 120 6.09 -0.78 30.97
C VAL A 120 4.66 -0.43 30.55
N PRO A 121 3.80 -1.40 30.21
CA PRO A 121 2.41 -1.11 29.88
C PRO A 121 1.67 -0.42 31.04
N VAL A 122 0.86 0.59 30.74
CA VAL A 122 -0.02 1.21 31.74
C VAL A 122 -0.95 0.15 32.31
N GLY A 123 -0.95 -0.01 33.63
CA GLY A 123 -1.77 -0.97 34.37
C GLY A 123 -1.04 -2.22 34.87
N ASP A 124 0.21 -2.44 34.43
CA ASP A 124 1.08 -3.45 35.02
C ASP A 124 1.89 -2.83 36.17
N GLU A 125 1.87 -3.44 37.36
CA GLU A 125 2.76 -2.98 38.43
C GLU A 125 4.21 -3.28 38.06
N PRO A 126 5.10 -2.28 38.03
CA PRO A 126 6.50 -2.49 37.68
C PRO A 126 7.14 -3.31 38.80
N PHE A 127 7.50 -4.57 38.51
CA PHE A 127 8.22 -5.42 39.45
C PHE A 127 9.70 -5.01 39.50
N VAL A 128 9.99 -3.88 40.14
CA VAL A 128 11.34 -3.30 40.19
C VAL A 128 12.17 -4.02 41.27
N ARG A 129 13.23 -4.72 40.84
CA ARG A 129 14.30 -5.17 41.74
C ARG A 129 15.32 -4.02 41.86
N THR A 130 15.48 -3.46 43.05
CA THR A 130 16.15 -2.17 43.36
C THR A 130 17.62 -2.03 42.93
N SER A 131 18.28 -3.08 42.44
CA SER A 131 19.71 -3.08 42.07
C SER A 131 20.02 -2.73 40.61
N ASP A 132 19.04 -2.68 39.71
CA ASP A 132 19.22 -2.41 38.26
C ASP A 132 18.29 -1.28 37.76
N ALA A 133 18.16 -0.17 38.49
CA ALA A 133 17.18 0.89 38.21
C ALA A 133 17.46 1.64 36.89
N ARG A 134 17.08 1.03 35.76
CA ARG A 134 16.94 1.69 34.47
C ARG A 134 15.76 2.66 34.53
N PRO A 135 15.81 3.78 33.79
CA PRO A 135 14.66 4.66 33.66
C PRO A 135 13.49 3.86 33.05
N VAL A 136 12.29 4.02 33.62
CA VAL A 136 11.07 3.36 33.18
C VAL A 136 10.14 4.41 32.59
N VAL A 137 9.59 4.12 31.40
CA VAL A 137 8.55 4.93 30.76
C VAL A 137 7.31 4.06 30.61
N GLU A 138 6.22 4.49 31.25
CA GLU A 138 4.92 3.84 31.09
C GLU A 138 4.43 4.02 29.65
N VAL A 139 3.77 3.03 29.04
CA VAL A 139 3.29 3.17 27.67
C VAL A 139 1.89 2.61 27.48
N THR A 140 1.09 3.29 26.68
CA THR A 140 -0.26 2.85 26.34
C THR A 140 -0.21 1.83 25.19
N ARG A 141 -1.35 1.17 24.94
CA ARG A 141 -1.45 0.23 23.81
C ARG A 141 -1.31 0.97 22.48
N SER A 142 -1.91 2.15 22.36
CA SER A 142 -1.87 2.98 21.15
C SER A 142 -0.46 3.47 20.83
N GLU A 143 0.35 3.79 21.83
CA GLU A 143 1.78 4.14 21.65
C GLU A 143 2.60 2.96 21.12
N VAL A 144 2.38 1.76 21.66
CA VAL A 144 3.00 0.53 21.16
C VAL A 144 2.56 0.25 19.71
N SER A 145 1.27 0.39 19.40
CA SER A 145 0.73 0.22 18.05
C SER A 145 1.27 1.27 17.06
N ALA A 146 1.43 2.53 17.48
CA ALA A 146 2.06 3.59 16.70
C ALA A 146 3.53 3.26 16.41
N ALA A 147 4.26 2.69 17.37
CA ALA A 147 5.63 2.22 17.16
C ALA A 147 5.69 1.07 16.14
N LYS A 148 4.75 0.12 16.19
CA LYS A 148 4.64 -0.97 15.21
C LYS A 148 4.39 -0.42 13.80
N LEU A 149 3.48 0.54 13.66
CA LEU A 149 3.25 1.25 12.39
C LEU A 149 4.56 1.87 11.87
N ARG A 150 5.30 2.56 12.74
CA ARG A 150 6.58 3.18 12.36
C ARG A 150 7.61 2.17 11.86
N VAL A 151 7.75 1.03 12.54
CA VAL A 151 8.66 -0.06 12.13
C VAL A 151 8.29 -0.61 10.75
N VAL A 152 7.00 -0.88 10.52
CA VAL A 152 6.53 -1.43 9.23
C VAL A 152 6.73 -0.40 8.11
N ALA A 153 6.40 0.86 8.36
CA ALA A 153 6.53 1.93 7.39
C ALA A 153 8.00 2.20 7.03
N ASP A 154 8.92 2.21 8.00
CA ASP A 154 10.36 2.34 7.75
C ASP A 154 10.89 1.17 6.91
N ARG A 155 10.45 -0.06 7.20
CA ARG A 155 10.80 -1.24 6.40
C ARG A 155 10.33 -1.09 4.95
N GLY A 156 9.09 -0.68 4.72
CA GLY A 156 8.54 -0.44 3.37
C GLY A 156 9.31 0.63 2.59
N ARG A 157 9.99 1.54 3.31
CA ARG A 157 10.85 2.57 2.74
C ARG A 157 12.34 2.19 2.65
N GLY A 158 12.74 1.01 3.11
CA GLY A 158 14.15 0.62 3.23
C GLY A 158 14.95 1.50 4.21
N ARG A 159 14.31 2.08 5.22
CA ARG A 159 14.96 2.91 6.26
C ARG A 159 15.15 2.10 7.53
N ALA A 160 16.21 2.43 8.27
CA ALA A 160 16.42 1.89 9.61
C ALA A 160 15.49 2.60 10.61
N THR A 161 14.80 1.81 11.44
CA THR A 161 14.00 2.33 12.55
C THR A 161 14.89 2.60 13.76
N PRO A 162 14.74 3.75 14.47
CA PRO A 162 15.43 4.01 15.72
C PRO A 162 15.29 2.87 16.74
N PRO A 163 16.36 2.47 17.45
CA PRO A 163 16.33 1.30 18.34
C PRO A 163 15.26 1.37 19.43
N TRP A 164 15.03 2.53 20.02
CA TRP A 164 14.01 2.70 21.06
C TRP A 164 12.59 2.49 20.52
N ILE A 165 12.30 2.88 19.27
CA ILE A 165 11.00 2.64 18.62
C ILE A 165 10.83 1.15 18.35
N ALA A 166 11.89 0.46 17.89
CA ALA A 166 11.86 -0.98 17.66
C ALA A 166 11.61 -1.76 18.97
N ARG A 167 12.21 -1.33 20.08
CA ARG A 167 11.94 -1.92 21.40
C ARG A 167 10.52 -1.64 21.88
N LEU A 168 10.04 -0.40 21.74
CA LEU A 168 8.66 -0.03 22.09
C LEU A 168 7.64 -0.87 21.30
N ALA A 169 7.88 -1.10 20.02
CA ALA A 169 7.01 -1.93 19.17
C ALA A 169 7.01 -3.41 19.59
N ALA A 170 8.08 -3.88 20.24
CA ALA A 170 8.23 -5.24 20.75
C ALA A 170 7.61 -5.42 22.15
N THR A 171 7.31 -4.34 22.86
CA THR A 171 6.63 -4.39 24.16
C THR A 171 5.25 -5.04 24.01
N ALA A 172 4.90 -5.91 24.95
CA ALA A 172 3.59 -6.53 24.96
C ALA A 172 2.52 -5.45 25.12
N SER A 173 1.56 -5.42 24.21
CA SER A 173 0.36 -4.60 24.32
C SER A 173 -0.48 -5.16 25.46
N GLY A 174 -0.36 -4.58 26.67
CA GLY A 174 -1.08 -5.01 27.88
C GLY A 174 -2.53 -5.44 27.58
N SER A 175 -2.93 -6.59 28.12
CA SER A 175 -4.23 -7.24 27.87
C SER A 175 -5.35 -6.60 28.66
#